data_AF-A0A4Y7SEY6-F1
#
_entry.id   AF-A0A4Y7SEY6-F1
#
_cell.length_a   1.000
_cell.length_b   1.000
_cell.length_c   1.000
_cell.angle_alpha   90.00
_cell.angle_beta   90.00
_cell.angle_gamma   90.00
#
_symmetry.space_group_name_H-M   'P 1'
#
loop_
_entity.id
_entity.type
_entity.pdbx_description
1 polymer ?
#
loop_
_entity_poly.entity_id
_entity_poly.type
_entity_poly.pdbx_seq_one_letter_code
_entity_poly.pdbx_strand_id
1 'polypeptide(L)' 'MDENDQSFEPHAEDYPVVELVYPNRNASERFILLAPKDVDHYNPIYDLEASLYTIVQCELPSRPPRSRYLPAGV' A
#
# COMPACT_ATOMS: atom_id res chain seq x y z
N MET A 1 -21.96 -1.64 -11.48
CA MET A 1 -21.35 -0.30 -11.47
C MET A 1 -22.47 0.67 -11.18
N ASP A 2 -22.35 1.47 -10.13
CA ASP A 2 -23.34 2.51 -9.80
C ASP A 2 -23.10 3.72 -10.72
N GLU A 3 -24.14 4.18 -11.42
CA GLU A 3 -24.06 5.29 -12.39
C GLU A 3 -23.88 6.66 -11.70
N ASN A 4 -24.13 6.72 -10.39
CA ASN A 4 -23.93 7.91 -9.56
C ASN A 4 -22.62 7.86 -8.74
N ASP A 5 -21.77 6.86 -8.95
CA ASP A 5 -20.49 6.75 -8.25
C ASP A 5 -19.52 7.85 -8.71
N GLN A 6 -19.42 8.91 -7.90
CA GLN A 6 -18.49 10.03 -8.10
C GLN A 6 -17.23 9.91 -7.23
N SER A 7 -16.92 8.72 -6.68
CA SER A 7 -15.77 8.52 -5.79
C SER A 7 -14.41 8.82 -6.43
N PHE A 8 -14.36 8.91 -7.76
CA PHE A 8 -13.17 9.25 -8.55
C PHE A 8 -13.18 10.67 -9.12
N GLU A 9 -14.28 11.41 -8.95
CA GLU A 9 -14.34 12.82 -9.34
C GLU A 9 -13.59 13.69 -8.31
N PRO A 10 -12.89 14.74 -8.74
CA PRO A 10 -12.15 15.60 -7.83
C PRO A 10 -13.11 16.41 -6.94
N HIS A 11 -13.25 16.03 -5.67
CA HIS A 11 -13.93 16.83 -4.66
C HIS A 11 -12.98 17.89 -4.11
N ALA A 12 -13.48 19.09 -3.77
CA ALA A 12 -12.63 20.20 -3.32
C ALA A 12 -11.81 19.86 -2.05
N GLU A 13 -12.37 19.02 -1.18
CA GLU A 13 -11.77 18.64 0.11
C GLU A 13 -11.78 17.13 0.38
N ASP A 14 -12.48 16.34 -0.43
CA ASP A 14 -12.71 14.91 -0.19
C ASP A 14 -12.07 14.07 -1.30
N TYR A 15 -10.75 14.09 -1.33
CA TYR A 15 -9.98 13.36 -2.32
C TYR A 15 -9.98 11.87 -2.00
N PRO A 16 -9.98 10.98 -3.01
CA PRO A 16 -9.77 9.57 -2.77
C PRO A 16 -8.40 9.35 -2.13
N VAL A 17 -8.40 8.70 -0.98
CA VAL A 17 -7.19 8.37 -0.22
C VAL A 17 -7.04 6.87 -0.08
N VAL A 18 -5.80 6.43 0.12
CA VAL A 18 -5.50 5.12 0.70
C VAL A 18 -4.77 5.28 2.02
N GLU A 19 -5.12 4.46 3.00
CA GLU A 19 -4.42 4.39 4.29
C GLU A 19 -3.49 3.17 4.31
N LEU A 20 -2.19 3.40 4.49
CA LEU A 20 -1.17 2.37 4.66
C LEU A 20 -0.84 2.24 6.14
N VAL A 21 -1.04 1.06 6.72
CA VAL A 21 -0.65 0.74 8.10
C VAL A 21 0.74 0.13 8.10
N TYR A 22 1.67 0.70 8.88
CA TYR A 22 3.04 0.24 8.93
C TYR A 22 3.20 -1.01 9.82
N PRO A 23 4.14 -1.93 9.50
CA PRO A 23 4.33 -3.19 10.24
C PRO A 23 4.89 -3.01 11.65
N ASN A 24 5.75 -2.00 11.86
CA ASN A 24 6.64 -1.94 13.01
C ASN A 24 6.10 -1.14 14.20
N ARG A 25 5.05 -0.34 14.00
CA ARG A 25 4.39 0.50 15.02
C ARG A 25 2.98 0.75 14.55
N ASN A 26 2.03 0.92 15.48
CA ASN A 26 0.63 1.26 15.24
C ASN A 26 0.46 2.66 14.61
N ALA A 27 1.15 2.89 13.50
CA ALA A 27 1.29 4.10 12.74
C ALA A 27 0.72 3.81 11.36
N SER A 28 0.00 4.80 10.82
CA SER A 28 -0.52 4.75 9.48
C SER A 28 -0.24 6.06 8.76
N GLU A 29 -0.25 6.00 7.44
CA GLU A 29 -0.10 7.16 6.57
C GLU A 29 -1.20 7.16 5.51
N ARG A 30 -1.70 8.36 5.19
CA ARG A 30 -2.75 8.55 4.19
C ARG A 30 -2.15 9.19 2.95
N PHE A 31 -2.28 8.49 1.81
CA PHE A 31 -1.84 8.97 0.50
C PHE A 31 -3.05 9.45 -0.31
N ILE A 32 -2.99 10.67 -0.83
CA ILE A 32 -4.07 11.25 -1.64
C ILE A 32 -3.86 10.86 -3.10
N LEU A 33 -4.65 9.92 -3.64
CA LEU A 33 -4.37 9.25 -4.92
C LEU A 33 -4.47 10.18 -6.14
N LEU A 34 -5.40 11.13 -6.08
CA LEU A 34 -5.66 12.08 -7.17
C LEU A 34 -5.13 13.49 -6.88
N ALA A 35 -4.27 13.65 -5.86
CA ALA A 35 -3.63 14.94 -5.65
C ALA A 35 -2.84 15.33 -6.92
N PRO A 36 -2.96 16.57 -7.40
CA PRO A 36 -2.17 17.05 -8.51
C PRO A 36 -0.68 16.82 -8.25
N LYS A 37 0.04 16.38 -9.28
CA LYS A 37 1.50 16.28 -9.18
C LYS A 37 2.04 17.67 -8.88
N ASP A 38 2.67 17.82 -7.73
CA ASP A 38 3.41 19.03 -7.43
C ASP A 38 4.66 19.06 -8.33
N VAL A 39 4.96 20.23 -8.90
CA VAL A 39 6.18 20.45 -9.68
C VAL A 39 7.42 20.20 -8.82
N ASP A 40 7.29 20.38 -7.49
CA ASP A 40 8.36 20.26 -6.51
C ASP A 40 8.36 18.94 -5.72
N HIS A 41 8.01 17.81 -6.35
CA HIS A 41 8.39 16.43 -5.97
C HIS A 41 7.38 15.54 -5.21
N TYR A 42 6.17 16.00 -4.86
CA TYR A 42 5.19 15.08 -4.25
C TYR A 42 4.43 14.29 -5.33
N ASN A 43 4.66 12.97 -5.37
CA ASN A 43 3.90 12.05 -6.20
C ASN A 43 3.36 10.89 -5.35
N PRO A 44 2.12 11.02 -4.83
CA PRO A 44 1.58 10.11 -3.83
C PRO A 44 1.50 8.65 -4.31
N ILE A 45 1.40 8.42 -5.63
CA ILE A 45 1.40 7.08 -6.20
C ILE A 45 2.78 6.44 -6.12
N TYR A 46 3.84 7.18 -6.46
CA TYR A 46 5.21 6.65 -6.37
C TYR A 46 5.66 6.49 -4.92
N ASP A 47 5.27 7.39 -4.03
CA ASP A 47 5.61 7.31 -2.61
C ASP A 47 4.93 6.10 -1.94
N LEU A 48 3.65 5.84 -2.28
CA LEU A 48 2.94 4.64 -1.85
C LEU A 48 3.61 3.37 -2.38
N GLU A 49 3.96 3.34 -3.67
CA GLU A 49 4.63 2.19 -4.30
C GLU A 49 5.96 1.87 -3.62
N ALA A 50 6.81 2.89 -3.44
CA ALA A 50 8.11 2.74 -2.78
C ALA A 50 7.96 2.23 -1.33
N SER A 51 6.96 2.74 -0.61
CA SER A 51 6.66 2.30 0.76
C SER A 51 6.29 0.82 0.81
N LEU A 52 5.42 0.36 -0.10
CA LEU A 52 5.01 -1.04 -0.20
C LEU A 52 6.19 -1.96 -0.54
N TYR A 53 7.02 -1.59 -1.51
CA TYR A 53 8.22 -2.36 -1.83
C TYR A 53 9.18 -2.45 -0.65
N THR A 54 9.36 -1.36 0.09
CA THR A 54 10.23 -1.33 1.27
C THR A 54 9.71 -2.28 2.35
N ILE A 55 8.40 -2.24 2.65
CA ILE A 55 7.76 -3.15 3.61
C ILE A 55 7.98 -4.62 3.19
N VAL A 56 7.73 -4.94 1.92
CA VAL A 56 7.93 -6.30 1.38
C VAL A 56 9.39 -6.74 1.53
N GLN A 57 10.35 -5.87 1.21
CA GLN A 57 11.77 -6.19 1.30
C GLN A 57 12.26 -6.39 2.74
N CYS A 58 11.77 -5.59 3.69
CA CYS A 58 12.22 -5.64 5.08
C CYS A 58 11.51 -6.72 5.91
N GLU A 59 10.23 -6.97 5.67
CA GLU A 59 9.40 -7.81 6.55
C GLU A 59 9.20 -9.24 6.03
N LEU A 60 9.33 -9.48 4.71
CA LEU A 60 9.21 -10.83 4.18
C LEU A 60 10.59 -11.50 4.16
N PRO A 61 10.81 -12.56 4.95
CA PRO A 61 12.04 -13.32 4.84
C PRO A 61 12.13 -13.91 3.43
N SER A 62 13.28 -13.72 2.77
CA SER A 62 13.59 -14.24 1.42
C SER A 62 13.60 -15.77 1.32
N ARG A 63 13.21 -16.48 2.38
CA ARG A 63 13.18 -17.93 2.46
C ARG A 63 11.73 -18.40 2.60
N PRO A 64 11.21 -19.23 1.68
CA PRO A 64 9.94 -19.89 1.91
C PRO A 64 10.03 -20.72 3.19
N PRO A 65 8.95 -20.82 3.99
CA PRO A 65 8.96 -21.66 5.17
C PRO A 65 9.42 -23.06 4.76
N ARG A 66 10.46 -23.58 5.44
CA ARG A 66 10.91 -24.96 5.22
C ARG A 66 9.68 -25.84 5.39
N SER A 67 9.24 -26.46 4.31
CA SER A 67 8.09 -27.35 4.37
C SER A 67 8.35 -28.41 5.43
N ARG A 68 7.50 -28.44 6.46
CA ARG A 68 7.44 -29.54 7.43
C ARG A 68 6.66 -30.69 6.81
N TYR A 69 7.11 -31.21 5.67
CA TYR A 69 6.72 -32.55 5.27
C TYR A 69 7.56 -33.52 6.11
N LEU A 70 6.99 -33.98 7.22
CA LEU A 70 7.46 -35.18 7.89
C LEU A 70 7.35 -36.34 6.88
N PRO A 71 8.40 -37.15 6.66
CA PRO A 71 8.22 -38.38 5.89
C PRO A 71 7.19 -39.23 6.62
N ALA A 72 6.13 -39.63 5.91
CA ALA A 72 5.23 -40.67 6.39
C ALA A 72 6.10 -41.90 6.71
N GLY A 73 6.02 -42.35 7.96
CA GLY A 73 6.84 -43.43 8.49
C GLY A 73 6.75 -44.70 7.64
N VAL A 74 7.90 -45.37 7.57
CA VAL A 74 8.14 -46.69 6.99
C VAL A 74 7.41 -47.77 7.78
#